data_AF-A0A7L2VQE0-F1
#
_entry.id   AF-A0A7L2VQE0-F1
#
_cell.length_a   1.000
_cell.length_b   1.000
_cell.length_c   1.000
_cell.angle_alpha   90.00
_cell.angle_beta   90.00
_cell.angle_gamma   90.00
#
_symmetry.space_group_name_H-M   'P 1'
#
loop_
_entity.id
_entity.type
_entity.pdbx_description
1 polymer ?
#
loop_
_entity_poly.entity_id
_entity_poly.type
_entity_poly.pdbx_seq_one_letter_code
_entity_poly.pdbx_strand_id
1 'polypeptide(L)'
;VFRVEVQCHGRRHTVAKRYSDFQALHKRIKKTCKVPAFPPRHVPNWVPKVLEQRRQGLELYIRGVLYHNEELPQDVLDFLKVRRGQRDPKATTP
;
A
#
# COMPACT_ATOMS: atom_id res chain seq x y z
N VAL A 1 9.98 1.85 -11.55
CA VAL A 1 9.34 0.93 -10.58
C VAL A 1 9.59 1.47 -9.19
N PHE A 2 8.64 1.38 -8.26
CA PHE A 2 8.73 1.89 -6.89
C PHE A 2 8.95 0.73 -5.92
N ARG A 3 9.90 0.88 -4.98
CA ARG A 3 10.13 -0.08 -3.89
C ARG A 3 9.36 0.40 -2.66
N VAL A 4 8.45 -0.44 -2.16
CA VAL A 4 7.69 -0.18 -0.95
C VAL A 4 8.23 -1.11 0.13
N GLU A 5 8.81 -0.54 1.18
CA GLU A 5 9.18 -1.28 2.38
C GLU A 5 7.94 -1.44 3.26
N VAL A 6 7.63 -2.68 3.61
CA VAL A 6 6.46 -3.05 4.41
C VAL A 6 6.96 -3.72 5.68
N GLN A 7 6.48 -3.22 6.82
CA GLN A 7 6.72 -3.82 8.12
C GLN A 7 5.39 -4.26 8.71
N CYS A 8 5.27 -5.54 9.04
CA CYS A 8 4.05 -6.15 9.56
C CYS A 8 4.42 -7.24 10.57
N HIS A 9 3.89 -7.15 11.80
CA HIS A 9 4.17 -8.10 12.91
C HIS A 9 5.67 -8.42 13.11
N GLY A 10 6.52 -7.38 13.10
CA GLY A 10 7.97 -7.55 13.26
C GLY A 10 8.71 -8.09 12.02
N ARG A 11 8.00 -8.56 10.99
CA ARG A 11 8.59 -8.96 9.71
C ARG A 11 8.69 -7.76 8.77
N ARG A 12 9.83 -7.60 8.13
CA ARG A 12 10.08 -6.57 7.13
C ARG A 12 10.37 -7.18 5.77
N HIS A 13 9.73 -6.67 4.73
CA HIS A 13 9.99 -7.07 3.35
C HIS A 13 9.80 -5.90 2.40
N THR A 14 10.30 -6.04 1.18
CA THR A 14 10.18 -5.01 0.14
C THR A 14 9.38 -5.55 -1.03
N VAL A 15 8.41 -4.78 -1.50
CA VAL A 15 7.65 -5.10 -2.73
C VAL A 15 7.95 -4.07 -3.81
N ALA A 16 8.16 -4.55 -5.04
CA ALA A 16 8.34 -3.70 -6.21
C ALA A 16 6.99 -3.52 -6.93
N LYS A 17 6.57 -2.27 -7.16
CA LYS A 17 5.28 -1.93 -7.79
C LYS A 17 5.45 -0.82 -8.83
N ARG A 18 4.71 -0.91 -9.94
CA ARG A 18 4.64 0.16 -10.95
C ARG A 18 3.54 1.15 -10.57
N TYR A 19 3.61 2.38 -11.09
CA TYR A 19 2.56 3.39 -10.88
C TYR A 19 1.16 2.87 -11.25
N SER A 20 1.07 2.12 -12.35
CA SER A 20 -0.18 1.49 -12.80
C SER A 20 -0.76 0.53 -11.76
N ASP A 21 0.09 -0.15 -10.98
CA ASP A 21 -0.35 -1.07 -9.93
C ASP A 21 -1.01 -0.29 -8.77
N PHE A 22 -0.45 0.86 -8.38
CA PHE A 22 -1.06 1.75 -7.38
C PHE A 22 -2.39 2.32 -7.88
N GLN A 23 -2.45 2.71 -9.15
CA GLN A 23 -3.69 3.23 -9.75
C GLN A 23 -4.78 2.15 -9.80
N ALA A 24 -4.40 0.91 -10.13
CA ALA A 24 -5.32 -0.23 -10.13
C ALA A 24 -5.81 -0.52 -8.71
N LEU A 25 -4.92 -0.52 -7.70
CA LEU A 25 -5.30 -0.65 -6.29
C LEU A 25 -6.31 0.44 -5.90
N HIS A 26 -5.99 1.71 -6.13
CA HIS A 26 -6.85 2.84 -5.80
C HIS A 26 -8.27 2.67 -6.37
N LYS A 27 -8.38 2.28 -7.65
CA LYS A 27 -9.68 2.04 -8.29
C LYS A 27 -10.51 0.95 -7.60
N ARG A 28 -9.87 -0.09 -7.05
CA ARG A 28 -10.54 -1.18 -6.32
C ARG A 28 -10.97 -0.74 -4.92
N ILE A 29 -10.06 -0.12 -4.16
CA ILE A 29 -10.30 0.16 -2.73
C ILE A 29 -11.07 1.46 -2.47
N LYS A 30 -11.13 2.39 -3.43
CA LYS A 30 -11.87 3.66 -3.28
C LYS A 30 -13.37 3.49 -3.03
N LYS A 31 -13.93 2.32 -3.38
CA LYS A 31 -15.33 1.97 -3.17
C LYS A 31 -15.59 1.28 -1.84
N THR A 32 -14.56 0.67 -1.26
CA THR A 32 -14.69 -0.24 -0.11
C THR A 32 -14.25 0.43 1.19
N CYS A 33 -13.34 1.40 1.11
CA CYS A 33 -12.64 1.96 2.27
C CYS A 33 -12.35 3.45 2.09
N LYS A 34 -11.97 4.13 3.18
CA LYS A 34 -11.57 5.54 3.14
C LYS A 34 -10.21 5.64 2.46
N VAL A 35 -10.18 6.28 1.30
CA VAL A 35 -8.93 6.48 0.54
C VAL A 35 -8.57 7.97 0.48
N PRO A 36 -7.30 8.34 0.72
CA PRO A 36 -6.84 9.70 0.47
C PRO A 36 -6.81 9.99 -1.04
N ALA A 37 -6.62 11.27 -1.38
CA ALA A 37 -6.47 11.71 -2.77
C ALA A 37 -5.28 10.98 -3.44
N PHE A 38 -5.52 10.46 -4.65
CA PHE A 38 -4.49 9.74 -5.40
C PHE A 38 -3.52 10.72 -6.08
N PRO A 39 -2.20 10.52 -5.99
CA PRO A 39 -1.23 11.44 -6.59
C PRO A 39 -1.37 11.49 -8.12
N PRO A 40 -1.51 12.70 -8.72
CA PRO A 40 -1.77 12.85 -10.14
C PRO A 40 -0.59 12.37 -11.00
N ARG A 41 -0.92 11.92 -12.21
CA ARG A 41 0.06 11.39 -13.18
C ARG A 41 0.90 12.49 -13.81
N HIS A 42 0.38 13.71 -13.90
CA HIS A 42 0.97 14.80 -14.67
C HIS A 42 2.13 15.43 -13.91
N VAL A 43 3.29 14.81 -14.07
CA VAL A 43 4.54 15.28 -13.54
C VAL A 43 5.61 14.89 -14.56
N PRO A 44 6.37 15.84 -15.13
CA PRO A 44 7.33 15.55 -16.19
C PRO A 44 8.37 14.54 -15.70
N ASN A 45 8.43 13.37 -16.35
CA ASN A 45 9.23 12.22 -15.90
C ASN A 45 10.76 12.46 -15.99
N TRP A 46 11.20 13.54 -16.63
CA TRP A 46 12.60 13.88 -16.91
C TRP A 46 13.31 14.59 -15.75
N VAL A 47 12.54 15.12 -14.80
CA VAL A 47 13.10 15.86 -13.66
C VAL A 47 13.28 14.88 -12.49
N PRO A 48 14.51 14.61 -12.01
CA PRO A 48 14.73 13.63 -10.93
C PRO A 48 13.98 14.00 -9.64
N LYS A 49 13.89 15.30 -9.34
CA LYS A 49 13.09 15.85 -8.23
C LYS A 49 11.61 15.46 -8.30
N VAL A 50 11.08 15.31 -9.51
CA VAL A 50 9.69 14.98 -9.77
C VAL A 50 9.41 13.48 -9.61
N LEU A 51 10.36 12.61 -9.97
CA LEU A 51 10.26 11.18 -9.69
C LEU A 51 10.25 10.90 -8.18
N GLU A 52 11.08 11.63 -7.43
CA GLU A 52 11.11 11.55 -5.97
C GLU A 52 9.83 12.11 -5.34
N GLN A 53 9.30 13.23 -5.84
CA GLN A 53 8.00 13.75 -5.41
C GLN A 53 6.88 12.74 -5.67
N ARG A 54 6.88 12.07 -6.83
CA ARG A 54 5.92 11.00 -7.12
C ARG A 54 6.10 9.81 -6.17
N ARG A 55 7.34 9.42 -5.86
CA ARG A 55 7.64 8.37 -4.86
C ARG A 55 7.04 8.75 -3.51
N GLN A 56 7.28 9.96 -3.05
CA GLN A 56 6.79 10.44 -1.76
C GLN A 56 5.26 10.56 -1.74
N GLY A 57 4.63 11.02 -2.82
CA GLY A 57 3.17 11.04 -2.95
C GLY A 57 2.54 9.65 -2.89
N LEU A 58 3.15 8.65 -3.52
CA LEU A 58 2.69 7.25 -3.43
C LEU A 58 2.89 6.66 -2.03
N GLU A 59 4.00 7.01 -1.36
CA GLU A 59 4.27 6.61 0.03
C GLU A 59 3.23 7.19 0.99
N LEU A 60 2.95 8.50 0.88
CA LEU A 60 1.91 9.18 1.65
C LEU A 60 0.52 8.60 1.36
N TYR A 61 0.22 8.29 0.10
CA TYR A 61 -1.04 7.66 -0.28
C TYR A 61 -1.24 6.31 0.44
N ILE A 62 -0.25 5.40 0.38
CA ILE A 62 -0.34 4.11 1.06
C ILE A 62 -0.39 4.29 2.58
N ARG A 63 0.46 5.13 3.17
CA ARG A 63 0.42 5.41 4.62
C ARG A 63 -0.93 5.96 5.05
N GLY A 64 -1.53 6.85 4.27
CA GLY A 64 -2.87 7.38 4.54
C GLY A 64 -3.96 6.30 4.45
N VAL A 65 -3.89 5.40 3.46
CA VAL A 65 -4.79 4.23 3.42
C VAL A 65 -4.61 3.36 4.67
N LEU A 66 -3.38 3.13 5.13
CA LEU A 66 -3.12 2.34 6.33
C LEU A 66 -3.62 3.03 7.61
N TYR A 67 -3.48 4.34 7.70
CA TYR A 67 -3.84 5.13 8.89
C TYR A 67 -5.36 5.31 9.04
N HIS A 68 -6.08 5.50 7.93
CA HIS A 68 -7.52 5.80 7.97
C HIS A 68 -8.44 4.57 8.03
N ASN A 69 -7.88 3.36 7.91
CA ASN A 69 -8.67 2.13 7.87
C ASN A 69 -8.17 1.16 8.95
N GLU A 70 -8.98 0.96 9.99
CA GLU A 70 -8.71 -0.03 11.05
C GLU A 70 -8.69 -1.45 10.49
N GLU A 71 -9.60 -1.75 9.54
CA GLU A 71 -9.55 -2.98 8.75
C GLU A 71 -9.12 -2.71 7.31
N LEU A 72 -8.00 -3.31 6.91
CA LEU A 72 -7.48 -3.20 5.54
C LEU A 72 -8.16 -4.21 4.61
N PRO A 73 -8.69 -3.77 3.45
CA PRO A 73 -9.30 -4.68 2.48
C PRO A 73 -8.24 -5.64 1.92
N GLN A 74 -8.67 -6.83 1.52
CA GLN A 74 -7.78 -7.89 1.00
C GLN A 74 -6.93 -7.41 -0.19
N ASP A 75 -7.47 -6.51 -1.01
CA ASP A 75 -6.73 -5.86 -2.10
C ASP A 75 -5.46 -5.12 -1.66
N VAL A 76 -5.51 -4.42 -0.51
CA VAL A 76 -4.33 -3.72 0.05
C VAL A 76 -3.31 -4.73 0.54
N LEU A 77 -3.79 -5.80 1.18
CA LEU A 77 -2.93 -6.84 1.74
C LEU A 77 -2.23 -7.64 0.64
N ASP A 78 -2.93 -8.05 -0.41
CA ASP A 78 -2.29 -8.66 -1.59
C ASP A 78 -1.32 -7.69 -2.27
N PHE A 79 -1.70 -6.42 -2.39
CA PHE A 79 -0.81 -5.41 -2.96
C PHE A 79 0.50 -5.31 -2.18
N LEU A 80 0.44 -5.30 -0.85
CA LEU A 80 1.62 -5.26 0.03
C LEU A 80 2.27 -6.64 0.25
N LYS A 81 1.71 -7.71 -0.33
CA LYS A 81 2.10 -9.11 -0.09
C LYS A 81 2.14 -9.47 1.39
N VAL A 82 1.21 -8.92 2.14
CA VAL A 82 0.95 -9.23 3.55
C VAL A 82 -0.14 -10.30 3.58
N ARG A 83 0.13 -11.43 4.23
CA ARG A 83 -0.95 -12.36 4.57
C ARG A 83 -1.67 -11.78 5.78
N ARG A 84 -3.02 -11.69 5.76
CA ARG A 84 -3.78 -11.61 7.01
C ARG A 84 -3.25 -12.77 7.84
N GLY A 85 -2.61 -12.47 8.96
CA GLY A 85 -2.11 -13.52 9.85
C GLY A 85 -3.25 -14.51 10.01
N GLN A 86 -2.96 -15.81 9.85
CA GLN A 86 -3.87 -16.78 10.41
C GLN A 86 -4.05 -16.31 11.86
N ARG A 87 -5.27 -15.89 12.24
CA ARG A 87 -5.67 -15.93 13.64
C ARG A 87 -5.32 -17.36 14.02
N ASP A 88 -4.23 -17.54 14.75
CA ASP A 88 -3.80 -18.85 15.18
C ASP A 88 -4.98 -19.45 15.96
N PRO A 89 -5.71 -20.44 15.42
CA PRO A 89 -6.77 -21.06 16.16
C PRO A 89 -6.15 -22.25 16.85
N LYS A 90 -5.27 -22.04 17.83
CA LYS A 90 -4.92 -23.04 18.85
C LYS A 90 -3.97 -22.50 19.93
N ALA A 91 -4.58 -21.79 20.88
CA ALA A 91 -4.22 -21.99 22.29
C ALA A 91 -5.37 -22.72 22.99
N THR A 92 -5.69 -23.92 22.53
CA THR A 92 -6.44 -24.91 23.31
C THR A 92 -5.50 -26.08 23.51
N THR A 93 -5.02 -26.20 24.74
CA THR A 93 -4.67 -27.47 25.41
C THR A 93 -4.19 -27.16 26.83
N PRO A 94 -4.35 -28.09 27.78
CA PRO A 94 -5.58 -28.65 28.32
C PRO A 94 -5.84 -28.18 29.76
#